data_AF-A0A497QYM7-F1
#
_entry.id   AF-A0A497QYM7-F1
#
_cell.length_a   1.000
_cell.length_b   1.000
_cell.length_c   1.000
_cell.angle_alpha   90.00
_cell.angle_beta   90.00
_cell.angle_gamma   90.00
#
_symmetry.space_group_name_H-M   'P 1'
#
loop_
_entity.id
_entity.type
_entity.pdbx_description
1 polymer ?
#
loop_
_entity_poly.entity_id
_entity_poly.type
_entity_poly.pdbx_seq_one_letter_code
_entity_poly.pdbx_strand_id
1 'polypeptide(L)'
;MELSKKIDVKMIPIIEPQVHLGKNFSLERADALAARVGLEGFLLTEKKFGKPFLKQTSNCSMAVYSRVTIAGSKVATVRRLLAKVRKSFDVVAVQTAEAKVAHWVAKDNRVDILSMPPSSMKELLTKQLTNVAAQIPLFFEIDLKPFLEEKAPPEVNSIYLRQISRALNILLRERAPFIFTLNVGEPFAFKDARSIISFAKVLGIPYLSLKENYLKFKERLERNRKRLTEGFVAPGIWKVPAEEKKYLPKKQKETVENTFVLLEELKPQSLNEKRLERQRYLLFEIISEKEFELSEKELMNIFWSKFQKLFGEINSSRAGIYLSYYSAEKRVGILRTTHKMVDPVRATLLTIGALKTEKVIVNVLKISGTISNLLATAKQKSTSN
;
A
#
# COMPACT_ATOMS: atom_id res chain seq x y z
N MET A 1 21.48 -30.86 12.58
CA MET A 1 20.20 -30.27 13.04
C MET A 1 20.41 -28.75 13.08
N GLU A 2 20.49 -28.14 11.90
CA GLU A 2 20.80 -26.71 11.77
C GLU A 2 19.54 -25.87 12.01
N LEU A 3 19.54 -25.18 13.14
CA LEU A 3 18.63 -24.09 13.45
C LEU A 3 18.96 -22.89 12.55
N SER A 4 18.43 -22.91 11.32
CA SER A 4 18.26 -21.67 10.55
C SER A 4 17.14 -20.86 11.21
N LYS A 5 17.45 -20.15 12.30
CA LYS A 5 16.62 -19.01 12.73
C LYS A 5 16.72 -17.95 11.63
N LYS A 6 15.84 -18.07 10.62
CA LYS A 6 15.48 -16.97 9.74
C LYS A 6 15.14 -15.81 10.66
N ILE A 7 15.94 -14.75 10.60
CA ILE A 7 15.56 -13.45 11.14
C ILE A 7 14.25 -13.12 10.44
N ASP A 8 13.15 -13.24 11.17
CA ASP A 8 11.81 -12.94 10.69
C ASP A 8 11.74 -11.42 10.59
N VAL A 9 12.30 -10.86 9.51
CA VAL A 9 12.16 -9.45 9.19
C VAL A 9 10.68 -9.24 8.93
N LYS A 10 9.96 -8.88 9.99
CA LYS A 10 8.52 -8.60 9.95
C LYS A 10 8.26 -7.73 8.73
N MET A 11 7.52 -8.28 7.76
CA MET A 11 7.21 -7.58 6.51
C MET A 11 6.52 -6.25 6.83
N ILE A 12 6.56 -5.33 5.87
CA ILE A 12 5.85 -4.05 6.02
C ILE A 12 4.35 -4.36 6.21
N PRO A 13 3.70 -3.83 7.27
CA PRO A 13 2.30 -4.08 7.56
C PRO A 13 1.43 -3.27 6.59
N ILE A 14 1.26 -3.77 5.37
CA ILE A 14 0.45 -3.07 4.38
C ILE A 14 -1.02 -3.18 4.78
N ILE A 15 -1.62 -2.02 5.00
CA ILE A 15 -3.05 -1.83 5.21
C ILE A 15 -3.51 -0.94 4.08
N GLU A 16 -4.46 -1.42 3.25
CA GLU A 16 -4.95 -0.62 2.13
C GLU A 16 -5.75 0.58 2.66
N PRO A 17 -5.31 1.83 2.41
CA PRO A 17 -5.92 3.01 3.04
C PRO A 17 -7.30 3.35 2.51
N GLN A 18 -7.70 2.82 1.35
CA GLN A 18 -8.98 3.18 0.75
C GLN A 18 -9.63 2.04 -0.02
N VAL A 19 -10.69 1.49 0.56
CA VAL A 19 -11.54 0.50 -0.10
C VAL A 19 -12.99 0.99 -0.13
N HIS A 20 -13.60 0.94 -1.30
CA HIS A 20 -15.04 1.13 -1.48
C HIS A 20 -15.66 -0.24 -1.79
N LEU A 21 -16.65 -0.64 -1.00
CA LEU A 21 -17.44 -1.81 -1.33
C LEU A 21 -18.56 -1.41 -2.30
N GLY A 22 -18.58 -2.04 -3.46
CA GLY A 22 -19.69 -1.95 -4.39
C GLY A 22 -20.94 -2.63 -3.81
N LYS A 23 -22.13 -2.30 -4.34
CA LYS A 23 -23.40 -2.91 -3.89
C LYS A 23 -23.40 -4.44 -3.95
N ASN A 24 -22.61 -5.02 -4.85
CA ASN A 24 -22.55 -6.46 -5.13
C ASN A 24 -21.34 -7.14 -4.46
N PHE A 25 -20.57 -6.44 -3.64
CA PHE A 25 -19.34 -6.95 -3.05
C PHE A 25 -19.42 -6.96 -1.52
N SER A 26 -19.41 -8.15 -0.92
CA SER A 26 -19.53 -8.30 0.54
C SER A 26 -18.21 -8.07 1.27
N LEU A 27 -18.29 -7.81 2.58
CA LEU A 27 -17.11 -7.58 3.41
C LEU A 27 -16.26 -8.86 3.54
N GLU A 28 -16.90 -10.02 3.63
CA GLU A 28 -16.24 -11.34 3.73
C GLU A 28 -15.42 -11.64 2.47
N ARG A 29 -15.94 -11.27 1.29
CA ARG A 29 -15.19 -11.40 0.04
C ARG A 29 -13.95 -10.50 0.01
N ALA A 30 -14.07 -9.29 0.55
CA ALA A 30 -12.96 -8.34 0.61
C ALA A 30 -11.89 -8.84 1.59
N ASP A 31 -12.31 -9.36 2.73
CA ASP A 31 -11.45 -10.00 3.72
C ASP A 31 -10.69 -11.19 3.12
N ALA A 32 -11.38 -12.11 2.44
CA ALA A 32 -10.78 -13.27 1.80
C ALA A 32 -9.73 -12.88 0.73
N LEU A 33 -10.04 -11.87 -0.09
CA LEU A 33 -9.07 -11.36 -1.08
C LEU A 33 -7.87 -10.69 -0.41
N ALA A 34 -8.09 -9.85 0.60
CA ALA A 34 -7.03 -9.20 1.36
C ALA A 34 -6.11 -10.22 2.05
N ALA A 35 -6.68 -11.27 2.64
CA ALA A 35 -5.93 -12.38 3.22
C ALA A 35 -5.13 -13.14 2.14
N ARG A 36 -5.72 -13.41 0.97
CA ARG A 36 -5.05 -14.12 -0.14
C ARG A 36 -3.83 -13.36 -0.68
N VAL A 37 -3.88 -12.03 -0.74
CA VAL A 37 -2.72 -11.20 -1.15
C VAL A 37 -1.76 -10.88 0.01
N GLY A 38 -2.10 -11.27 1.24
CA GLY A 38 -1.27 -11.08 2.43
C GLY A 38 -1.24 -9.65 2.97
N LEU A 39 -2.36 -8.93 2.89
CA LEU A 39 -2.53 -7.66 3.60
C LEU A 39 -2.68 -7.91 5.11
N GLU A 40 -2.41 -6.90 5.94
CA GLU A 40 -2.75 -6.96 7.37
C GLU A 40 -4.14 -6.39 7.67
N GLY A 41 -4.71 -5.63 6.73
CA GLY A 41 -5.97 -4.95 6.91
C GLY A 41 -6.33 -4.01 5.77
N PHE A 42 -7.47 -3.35 5.91
CA PHE A 42 -7.90 -2.29 4.99
C PHE A 42 -8.89 -1.32 5.65
N LEU A 43 -9.01 -0.13 5.05
CA LEU A 43 -9.92 0.92 5.49
C LEU A 43 -11.15 0.95 4.58
N LEU A 44 -12.31 0.62 5.14
CA LEU A 44 -13.59 0.71 4.47
C LEU A 44 -14.06 2.17 4.43
N THR A 45 -14.19 2.74 3.24
CA THR A 45 -14.61 4.13 3.03
C THR A 45 -16.12 4.24 2.96
N GLU A 46 -16.70 4.94 3.94
CA GLU A 46 -18.14 5.16 4.01
C GLU A 46 -18.57 6.38 3.19
N LYS A 47 -19.63 6.20 2.40
CA LYS A 47 -20.23 7.29 1.60
C LYS A 47 -21.16 8.20 2.41
N LYS A 48 -21.68 7.73 3.54
CA LYS A 48 -22.65 8.47 4.37
C LYS A 48 -22.03 8.91 5.71
N PHE A 49 -22.21 10.18 6.04
CA PHE A 49 -21.86 10.77 7.33
C PHE A 49 -22.86 10.35 8.43
N GLY A 50 -22.88 9.06 8.80
CA GLY A 50 -23.88 8.49 9.70
C GLY A 50 -23.26 7.69 10.84
N LYS A 51 -23.16 6.37 10.67
CA LYS A 51 -22.52 5.46 11.61
C LYS A 51 -21.61 4.50 10.83
N PRO A 52 -20.40 4.21 11.32
CA PRO A 52 -19.51 3.24 10.68
C PRO A 52 -20.11 1.84 10.81
N PHE A 53 -19.80 0.96 9.87
CA PHE A 53 -20.31 -0.41 9.82
C PHE A 53 -19.67 -1.40 10.82
N LEU A 54 -19.15 -0.92 11.96
CA LEU A 54 -18.27 -1.69 12.85
C LEU A 54 -18.88 -3.01 13.36
N LYS A 55 -20.22 -3.12 13.42
CA LYS A 55 -20.91 -4.31 13.92
C LYS A 55 -20.71 -5.59 13.08
N GLN A 56 -20.26 -5.50 11.83
CA GLN A 56 -20.07 -6.68 10.96
C GLN A 56 -18.60 -7.10 10.81
N THR A 57 -17.67 -6.43 11.50
CA THR A 57 -16.22 -6.70 11.36
C THR A 57 -15.72 -7.83 12.26
N SER A 58 -16.55 -8.40 13.15
CA SER A 58 -16.14 -9.43 14.12
C SER A 58 -15.70 -10.75 13.49
N ASN A 59 -16.12 -11.03 12.25
CA ASN A 59 -15.84 -12.29 11.56
C ASN A 59 -14.73 -12.16 10.50
N CYS A 60 -14.07 -11.00 10.41
CA CYS A 60 -12.99 -10.78 9.45
C CYS A 60 -11.66 -11.31 10.00
N SER A 61 -10.88 -11.98 9.16
CA SER A 61 -9.52 -12.41 9.48
C SER A 61 -8.53 -11.23 9.48
N MET A 62 -8.80 -10.21 8.66
CA MET A 62 -7.97 -9.01 8.50
C MET A 62 -8.45 -7.87 9.39
N ALA A 63 -7.56 -6.91 9.70
CA ALA A 63 -7.94 -5.73 10.45
C ALA A 63 -8.75 -4.75 9.58
N VAL A 64 -10.05 -4.61 9.88
CA VAL A 64 -10.94 -3.68 9.16
C VAL A 64 -11.19 -2.40 9.96
N TYR A 65 -10.86 -1.26 9.36
CA TYR A 65 -11.04 0.07 9.94
C TYR A 65 -12.06 0.88 9.14
N SER A 66 -12.78 1.77 9.81
CA SER A 66 -13.72 2.70 9.18
C SER A 66 -13.02 4.00 8.75
N ARG A 67 -13.22 4.40 7.50
CA ARG A 67 -12.73 5.66 6.93
C ARG A 67 -13.88 6.52 6.46
N VAL A 68 -13.75 7.83 6.66
CA VAL A 68 -14.56 8.84 5.99
C VAL A 68 -13.67 9.87 5.32
N THR A 69 -14.06 10.31 4.12
CA THR A 69 -13.35 11.37 3.38
C THR A 69 -14.21 12.63 3.34
N ILE A 70 -13.69 13.73 3.87
CA ILE A 70 -14.30 15.05 3.78
C ILE A 70 -13.66 15.80 2.60
N ALA A 71 -14.42 16.01 1.53
CA ALA A 71 -14.02 16.92 0.46
C ALA A 71 -14.42 18.36 0.83
N GLY A 72 -13.51 19.32 0.69
CA GLY A 72 -13.86 20.71 0.97
C GLY A 72 -12.82 21.75 0.56
N SER A 73 -13.32 22.92 0.15
CA SER A 73 -12.53 24.09 -0.23
C SER A 73 -12.52 25.20 0.83
N LYS A 74 -13.38 25.12 1.85
CA LYS A 74 -13.48 26.13 2.92
C LYS A 74 -13.21 25.52 4.29
N VAL A 75 -12.31 26.15 5.05
CA VAL A 75 -11.94 25.71 6.41
C VAL A 75 -13.15 25.57 7.33
N ALA A 76 -14.08 26.54 7.30
CA ALA A 76 -15.29 26.50 8.12
C ALA A 76 -16.14 25.25 7.85
N THR A 77 -16.29 24.87 6.58
CA THR A 77 -17.05 23.69 6.17
C THR A 77 -16.36 22.41 6.64
N VAL A 78 -15.05 22.28 6.39
CA VAL A 78 -14.28 21.10 6.81
C VAL A 78 -14.30 20.95 8.33
N ARG A 79 -14.08 22.05 9.07
CA ARG A 79 -14.13 22.07 10.54
C ARG A 79 -15.47 21.59 11.10
N ARG A 80 -16.58 22.08 10.52
CA ARG A 80 -17.94 21.69 10.91
C ARG A 80 -18.20 20.20 10.66
N LEU A 81 -17.77 19.67 9.51
CA LEU A 81 -17.93 18.25 9.18
C LEU A 81 -17.03 17.37 10.05
N LEU A 82 -15.79 17.79 10.29
CA LEU A 82 -14.82 17.09 11.13
C LEU A 82 -15.34 16.89 12.56
N ALA A 83 -15.97 17.92 13.14
CA ALA A 83 -16.58 17.83 14.47
C ALA A 83 -17.70 16.77 14.56
N LYS A 84 -18.44 16.55 13.47
CA LYS A 84 -19.53 15.57 13.42
C LYS A 84 -19.03 14.14 13.30
N VAL A 85 -17.96 13.92 12.54
CA VAL A 85 -17.54 12.57 12.13
C VAL A 85 -16.43 12.00 12.99
N ARG A 86 -15.60 12.84 13.64
CA ARG A 86 -14.34 12.36 14.24
C ARG A 86 -14.53 11.30 15.33
N LYS A 87 -15.64 11.38 16.07
CA LYS A 87 -15.99 10.44 17.15
C LYS A 87 -16.64 9.15 16.65
N SER A 88 -16.84 9.02 15.34
CA SER A 88 -17.56 7.90 14.73
C SER A 88 -16.69 7.11 13.75
N PHE A 89 -15.47 7.54 13.45
CA PHE A 89 -14.64 6.90 12.43
C PHE A 89 -13.22 6.68 12.95
N ASP A 90 -12.64 5.53 12.60
CA ASP A 90 -11.25 5.21 12.92
C ASP A 90 -10.31 6.16 12.21
N VAL A 91 -10.64 6.53 10.96
CA VAL A 91 -9.83 7.43 10.14
C VAL A 91 -10.69 8.51 9.48
N VAL A 92 -10.23 9.75 9.59
CA VAL A 92 -10.78 10.89 8.85
C VAL A 92 -9.74 11.39 7.85
N ALA A 93 -10.06 11.24 6.57
CA ALA A 93 -9.31 11.84 5.47
C ALA A 93 -9.93 13.18 5.09
N VAL A 94 -9.10 14.16 4.71
CA VAL A 94 -9.55 15.40 4.07
C VAL A 94 -8.99 15.45 2.66
N GLN A 95 -9.86 15.69 1.67
CA GLN A 95 -9.48 15.93 0.29
C GLN A 95 -9.70 17.40 -0.07
N THR A 96 -8.65 18.07 -0.54
CA THR A 96 -8.74 19.49 -0.89
C THR A 96 -7.76 19.88 -2.00
N ALA A 97 -8.15 20.87 -2.80
CA ALA A 97 -7.28 21.57 -3.74
C ALA A 97 -6.82 22.94 -3.20
N GLU A 98 -7.28 23.34 -2.01
CA GLU A 98 -7.12 24.70 -1.49
C GLU A 98 -5.98 24.79 -0.47
N ALA A 99 -4.99 25.65 -0.75
CA ALA A 99 -3.82 25.83 0.12
C ALA A 99 -4.18 26.23 1.55
N LYS A 100 -5.20 27.08 1.72
CA LYS A 100 -5.69 27.51 3.04
C LYS A 100 -6.25 26.34 3.85
N VAL A 101 -6.95 25.41 3.19
CA VAL A 101 -7.49 24.22 3.85
C VAL A 101 -6.36 23.25 4.19
N ALA A 102 -5.44 22.99 3.26
CA ALA A 102 -4.30 22.10 3.49
C ALA A 102 -3.43 22.55 4.68
N HIS A 103 -3.08 23.85 4.76
CA HIS A 103 -2.29 24.39 5.87
C HIS A 103 -3.03 24.34 7.21
N TRP A 104 -4.36 24.49 7.20
CA TRP A 104 -5.16 24.34 8.41
C TRP A 104 -5.23 22.88 8.86
N VAL A 105 -5.43 21.94 7.92
CA VAL A 105 -5.42 20.49 8.17
C VAL A 105 -4.08 20.04 8.74
N ALA A 106 -2.96 20.55 8.22
CA ALA A 106 -1.62 20.28 8.72
C ALA A 106 -1.37 20.69 10.18
N LYS A 107 -2.34 21.34 10.83
CA LYS A 107 -2.27 21.73 12.25
C LYS A 107 -3.35 21.06 13.11
N ASP A 108 -4.29 20.34 12.50
CA ASP A 108 -5.45 19.76 13.21
C ASP A 108 -5.27 18.25 13.42
N ASN A 109 -5.04 17.86 14.68
CA ASN A 109 -4.76 16.47 15.06
C ASN A 109 -5.94 15.50 14.88
N ARG A 110 -7.13 15.99 14.52
CA ARG A 110 -8.31 15.18 14.25
C ARG A 110 -8.30 14.64 12.82
N VAL A 111 -7.52 15.22 11.92
CA VAL A 111 -7.33 14.71 10.56
C VAL A 111 -6.18 13.71 10.56
N ASP A 112 -6.39 12.57 9.91
CA ASP A 112 -5.42 11.48 9.84
C ASP A 112 -4.71 11.45 8.49
N ILE A 113 -5.45 11.73 7.41
CA ILE A 113 -4.97 11.65 6.03
C ILE A 113 -5.29 12.95 5.29
N LEU A 114 -4.32 13.50 4.57
CA LEU A 114 -4.51 14.58 3.60
C LEU A 114 -4.31 14.03 2.19
N SER A 115 -5.38 14.09 1.41
CA SER A 115 -5.39 13.72 0.00
C SER A 115 -5.59 14.98 -0.84
N MET A 116 -5.01 15.02 -2.04
CA MET A 116 -5.14 16.16 -2.94
C MET A 116 -5.25 15.70 -4.39
N PRO A 117 -6.08 16.37 -5.21
CA PRO A 117 -6.12 16.10 -6.63
C PRO A 117 -4.74 16.25 -7.28
N PRO A 118 -4.40 15.42 -8.29
CA PRO A 118 -3.15 15.53 -9.05
C PRO A 118 -2.87 16.96 -9.55
N SER A 119 -3.88 17.64 -10.07
CA SER A 119 -3.79 19.02 -10.60
C SER A 119 -3.26 20.02 -9.57
N SER A 120 -3.61 19.86 -8.29
CA SER A 120 -3.21 20.76 -7.20
C SER A 120 -1.93 20.32 -6.47
N MET A 121 -1.45 19.09 -6.70
CA MET A 121 -0.38 18.49 -5.91
C MET A 121 0.91 19.31 -5.92
N LYS A 122 1.30 19.82 -7.09
CA LYS A 122 2.51 20.64 -7.27
C LYS A 122 2.48 21.93 -6.43
N GLU A 123 1.31 22.55 -6.32
CA GLU A 123 1.11 23.84 -5.65
C GLU A 123 0.95 23.68 -4.14
N LEU A 124 0.30 22.59 -3.71
CA LEU A 124 0.03 22.33 -2.30
C LEU A 124 1.23 21.72 -1.56
N LEU A 125 1.95 20.77 -2.17
CA LEU A 125 3.09 20.11 -1.54
C LEU A 125 4.34 20.99 -1.58
N THR A 126 4.33 22.01 -0.74
CA THR A 126 5.45 22.91 -0.49
C THR A 126 6.24 22.46 0.74
N LYS A 127 7.47 22.97 0.87
CA LYS A 127 8.29 22.79 2.06
C LYS A 127 7.56 23.28 3.32
N GLN A 128 6.83 24.40 3.23
CA GLN A 128 6.09 24.96 4.37
C GLN A 128 5.01 24.01 4.87
N LEU A 129 4.16 23.48 3.98
CA LEU A 129 3.10 22.55 4.36
C LEU A 129 3.67 21.27 4.96
N THR A 130 4.66 20.68 4.29
CA THR A 130 5.25 19.40 4.69
C THR A 130 6.03 19.48 5.99
N ASN A 131 6.76 20.58 6.23
CA ASN A 131 7.46 20.82 7.49
C ASN A 131 6.51 20.90 8.69
N VAL A 132 5.39 21.61 8.53
CA VAL A 132 4.34 21.68 9.57
C VAL A 132 3.71 20.30 9.78
N ALA A 133 3.40 19.59 8.70
CA ALA A 133 2.81 18.26 8.77
C ALA A 133 3.74 17.20 9.38
N ALA A 134 5.06 17.35 9.28
CA ALA A 134 6.04 16.43 9.87
C ALA A 134 5.98 16.38 11.41
N GLN A 135 5.45 17.42 12.05
CA GLN A 135 5.31 17.51 13.51
C GLN A 135 4.01 16.91 14.03
N ILE A 136 3.08 16.55 13.15
CA ILE A 136 1.78 15.99 13.52
C ILE A 136 1.58 14.61 12.87
N PRO A 137 0.71 13.76 13.42
CA PRO A 137 0.44 12.44 12.83
C PRO A 137 -0.55 12.54 11.66
N LEU A 138 -0.19 13.34 10.64
CA LEU A 138 -0.92 13.48 9.37
C LEU A 138 -0.16 12.75 8.26
N PHE A 139 -0.85 11.93 7.49
CA PHE A 139 -0.29 11.19 6.37
C PHE A 139 -0.72 11.81 5.04
N PHE A 140 0.23 12.08 4.16
CA PHE A 140 -0.06 12.42 2.76
C PHE A 140 -0.40 11.16 1.98
N GLU A 141 -1.59 11.14 1.38
CA GLU A 141 -2.04 10.02 0.55
C GLU A 141 -1.53 10.19 -0.88
N ILE A 142 -0.80 9.20 -1.38
CA ILE A 142 -0.31 9.13 -2.76
C ILE A 142 -1.12 8.06 -3.49
N ASP A 143 -2.00 8.49 -4.39
CA ASP A 143 -2.90 7.60 -5.13
C ASP A 143 -2.18 6.92 -6.30
N LEU A 144 -2.09 5.59 -6.27
CA LEU A 144 -1.49 4.80 -7.33
C LEU A 144 -2.51 4.29 -8.36
N LYS A 145 -3.81 4.52 -8.13
CA LYS A 145 -4.89 4.11 -9.04
C LYS A 145 -4.66 4.52 -10.50
N PRO A 146 -4.16 5.72 -10.84
CA PRO A 146 -3.93 6.09 -12.23
C PRO A 146 -3.01 5.13 -13.00
N PHE A 147 -2.09 4.43 -12.31
CA PHE A 147 -1.23 3.43 -12.94
C PHE A 147 -1.95 2.10 -13.22
N LEU A 148 -3.01 1.80 -12.46
CA LEU A 148 -3.81 0.59 -12.65
C LEU A 148 -4.75 0.72 -13.85
N GLU A 149 -5.19 1.94 -14.16
CA GLU A 149 -6.15 2.21 -15.23
C GLU A 149 -5.54 1.96 -16.63
N GLU A 150 -6.29 1.27 -17.49
CA GLU A 150 -5.81 0.86 -18.81
C GLU A 150 -5.93 1.97 -19.86
N LYS A 151 -6.97 2.81 -19.71
CA LYS A 151 -7.37 3.84 -20.68
C LYS A 151 -6.77 5.23 -20.43
N ALA A 152 -5.94 5.40 -19.42
CA ALA A 152 -5.31 6.69 -19.16
C ALA A 152 -4.34 7.05 -20.32
N PRO A 153 -4.50 8.22 -20.97
CA PRO A 153 -3.57 8.67 -21.99
C PRO A 153 -2.12 8.72 -21.44
N PRO A 154 -1.09 8.36 -22.22
CA PRO A 154 0.31 8.35 -21.76
C PRO A 154 0.79 9.69 -21.16
N GLU A 155 0.25 10.81 -21.65
CA GLU A 155 0.57 12.16 -21.18
C GLU A 155 0.12 12.35 -19.73
N VAL A 156 -1.05 11.81 -19.38
CA VAL A 156 -1.62 11.89 -18.03
C VAL A 156 -0.74 11.14 -17.04
N ASN A 157 -0.28 9.93 -17.40
CA ASN A 157 0.58 9.13 -16.54
C ASN A 157 1.96 9.77 -16.35
N SER A 158 2.53 10.36 -17.41
CA SER A 158 3.84 11.02 -17.36
C SER A 158 3.81 12.29 -16.49
N ILE A 159 2.76 13.10 -16.63
CA ILE A 159 2.54 14.29 -15.79
C ILE A 159 2.36 13.86 -14.34
N TYR A 160 1.56 12.82 -14.10
CA TYR A 160 1.29 12.35 -12.74
C TYR A 160 2.53 11.74 -12.06
N LEU A 161 3.32 10.94 -12.77
CA LEU A 161 4.61 10.43 -12.27
C LEU A 161 5.55 11.57 -11.87
N ARG A 162 5.63 12.63 -12.68
CA ARG A 162 6.43 13.82 -12.35
C ARG A 162 5.93 14.50 -11.08
N GLN A 163 4.61 14.65 -10.93
CA GLN A 163 4.00 15.25 -9.74
C GLN A 163 4.27 14.42 -8.48
N ILE A 164 4.03 13.10 -8.54
CA ILE A 164 4.33 12.19 -7.42
C ILE A 164 5.82 12.19 -7.09
N SER A 165 6.71 12.14 -8.08
CA SER A 165 8.16 12.13 -7.84
C SER A 165 8.60 13.41 -7.12
N ARG A 166 8.09 14.57 -7.57
CA ARG A 166 8.35 15.86 -6.89
C ARG A 166 7.78 15.88 -5.48
N ALA A 167 6.56 15.40 -5.30
CA ALA A 167 5.88 15.30 -4.00
C ALA A 167 6.69 14.44 -3.02
N LEU A 168 7.04 13.22 -3.41
CA LEU A 168 7.80 12.27 -2.61
C LEU A 168 9.17 12.82 -2.23
N ASN A 169 9.87 13.50 -3.14
CA ASN A 169 11.16 14.13 -2.83
C ASN A 169 11.04 15.16 -1.69
N ILE A 170 9.99 15.97 -1.68
CA ILE A 170 9.74 16.96 -0.62
C ILE A 170 9.36 16.25 0.69
N LEU A 171 8.44 15.27 0.61
CA LEU A 171 7.98 14.51 1.78
C LEU A 171 9.13 13.75 2.46
N LEU A 172 9.98 13.08 1.68
CA LEU A 172 11.15 12.37 2.18
C LEU A 172 12.17 13.33 2.81
N ARG A 173 12.44 14.47 2.17
CA ARG A 173 13.39 15.47 2.68
C ARG A 173 12.93 16.07 4.00
N GLU A 174 11.66 16.45 4.10
CA GLU A 174 11.08 17.08 5.29
C GLU A 174 10.59 16.05 6.32
N ARG A 175 10.78 14.74 6.06
CA ARG A 175 10.35 13.62 6.90
C ARG A 175 8.85 13.65 7.22
N ALA A 176 8.05 14.18 6.30
CA ALA A 176 6.60 14.23 6.42
C ALA A 176 6.00 12.85 6.12
N PRO A 177 5.10 12.32 6.98
CA PRO A 177 4.54 10.99 6.78
C PRO A 177 3.68 10.87 5.50
N PHE A 178 3.78 9.76 4.79
CA PHE A 178 2.97 9.48 3.59
C PHE A 178 2.59 8.01 3.52
N ILE A 179 1.57 7.70 2.72
CA ILE A 179 1.11 6.32 2.46
C ILE A 179 0.71 6.18 0.99
N PHE A 180 0.84 4.98 0.43
CA PHE A 180 0.25 4.67 -0.86
C PHE A 180 -1.16 4.15 -0.69
N THR A 181 -2.05 4.62 -1.56
CA THR A 181 -3.41 4.09 -1.72
C THR A 181 -3.58 3.57 -3.13
N LEU A 182 -4.38 2.52 -3.28
CA LEU A 182 -4.81 2.02 -4.59
C LEU A 182 -6.24 2.47 -4.91
N ASN A 183 -6.89 3.19 -3.97
CA ASN A 183 -8.22 3.76 -4.12
C ASN A 183 -9.21 2.78 -4.75
N VAL A 184 -9.32 1.64 -4.07
CA VAL A 184 -9.91 0.41 -4.55
C VAL A 184 -11.42 0.58 -4.65
N GLY A 185 -11.93 0.81 -5.87
CA GLY A 185 -13.37 0.95 -6.13
C GLY A 185 -14.16 -0.36 -6.01
N GLU A 186 -13.46 -1.49 -6.13
CA GLU A 186 -13.87 -2.87 -5.90
C GLU A 186 -12.59 -3.68 -5.55
N PRO A 187 -12.60 -4.61 -4.57
CA PRO A 187 -11.40 -5.27 -3.99
C PRO A 187 -10.38 -5.97 -4.91
N PHE A 188 -10.63 -6.04 -6.22
CA PHE A 188 -9.70 -6.58 -7.21
C PHE A 188 -8.52 -5.65 -7.56
N ALA A 189 -8.35 -4.55 -6.84
CA ALA A 189 -7.15 -3.73 -6.94
C ALA A 189 -6.18 -3.93 -5.76
N PHE A 190 -6.46 -4.80 -4.77
CA PHE A 190 -5.49 -5.10 -3.71
C PHE A 190 -4.16 -5.60 -4.26
N LYS A 191 -3.06 -5.25 -3.60
CA LYS A 191 -1.70 -5.66 -3.98
C LYS A 191 -0.92 -6.11 -2.76
N ASP A 192 -0.08 -7.11 -2.97
CA ASP A 192 0.79 -7.63 -1.93
C ASP A 192 1.89 -6.63 -1.55
N ALA A 193 2.42 -6.78 -0.34
CA ALA A 193 3.42 -5.88 0.19
C ALA A 193 4.70 -5.81 -0.64
N ARG A 194 5.13 -6.91 -1.25
CA ARG A 194 6.38 -6.96 -2.02
C ARG A 194 6.23 -6.19 -3.33
N SER A 195 5.04 -6.22 -3.93
CA SER A 195 4.74 -5.44 -5.12
C SER A 195 4.70 -3.94 -4.83
N ILE A 196 4.09 -3.53 -3.71
CA ILE A 196 4.13 -2.12 -3.25
C ILE A 196 5.57 -1.68 -2.98
N ILE A 197 6.38 -2.52 -2.32
CA ILE A 197 7.80 -2.25 -2.08
C ILE A 197 8.57 -2.08 -3.40
N SER A 198 8.38 -2.99 -4.36
CA SER A 198 9.05 -2.90 -5.66
C SER A 198 8.65 -1.65 -6.43
N PHE A 199 7.36 -1.28 -6.41
CA PHE A 199 6.89 -0.04 -7.01
C PHE A 199 7.47 1.20 -6.31
N ALA A 200 7.53 1.20 -4.97
CA ALA A 200 8.14 2.27 -4.19
C ALA A 200 9.63 2.46 -4.54
N LYS A 201 10.39 1.37 -4.68
CA LYS A 201 11.79 1.42 -5.11
C LYS A 201 11.95 2.00 -6.51
N VAL A 202 11.06 1.65 -7.43
CA VAL A 202 11.02 2.24 -8.78
C VAL A 202 10.81 3.75 -8.72
N LEU A 203 10.00 4.23 -7.77
CA LEU A 203 9.81 5.67 -7.51
C LEU A 203 10.96 6.32 -6.70
N GLY A 204 12.04 5.59 -6.41
CA GLY A 204 13.20 6.11 -5.67
C GLY A 204 12.99 6.19 -4.15
N ILE A 205 11.99 5.50 -3.60
CA ILE A 205 11.73 5.51 -2.15
C ILE A 205 12.59 4.44 -1.46
N PRO A 206 13.38 4.82 -0.43
CA PRO A 206 14.11 3.85 0.38
C PRO A 206 13.18 2.91 1.14
N TYR A 207 13.52 1.62 1.19
CA TYR A 207 12.72 0.60 1.89
C TYR A 207 12.45 0.96 3.36
N LEU A 208 13.46 1.47 4.07
CA LEU A 208 13.32 1.86 5.48
C LEU A 208 12.31 2.99 5.65
N SER A 209 12.38 4.03 4.81
CA SER A 209 11.42 5.13 4.82
C SER A 209 10.00 4.65 4.57
N LEU A 210 9.80 3.74 3.61
CA LEU A 210 8.49 3.14 3.37
C LEU A 210 7.99 2.35 4.59
N LYS A 211 8.84 1.50 5.15
CA LYS A 211 8.53 0.67 6.32
C LYS A 211 8.12 1.51 7.53
N GLU A 212 8.88 2.55 7.85
CA GLU A 212 8.58 3.47 8.95
C GLU A 212 7.22 4.16 8.78
N ASN A 213 6.89 4.58 7.56
CA ASN A 213 5.62 5.22 7.26
C ASN A 213 4.42 4.29 7.51
N TYR A 214 4.48 3.05 7.04
CA TYR A 214 3.42 2.07 7.27
C TYR A 214 3.30 1.63 8.74
N LEU A 215 4.43 1.55 9.46
CA LEU A 215 4.41 1.29 10.92
C LEU A 215 3.73 2.44 11.68
N LYS A 216 4.11 3.70 11.40
CA LYS A 216 3.47 4.89 11.97
C LYS A 216 1.98 4.93 11.64
N PHE A 217 1.61 4.55 10.42
CA PHE A 217 0.22 4.50 9.99
C PHE A 217 -0.56 3.46 10.81
N LYS A 218 -0.04 2.23 10.94
CA LYS A 218 -0.64 1.19 11.78
C LYS A 218 -0.82 1.64 13.23
N GLU A 219 0.20 2.24 13.84
CA GLU A 219 0.12 2.80 15.19
C GLU A 219 -0.98 3.86 15.31
N ARG A 220 -1.15 4.71 14.28
CA ARG A 220 -2.22 5.70 14.24
C ARG A 220 -3.60 5.05 14.19
N LEU A 221 -3.78 4.01 13.38
CA LEU A 221 -5.04 3.26 13.29
C LEU A 221 -5.40 2.62 14.63
N GLU A 222 -4.47 1.90 15.25
CA GLU A 222 -4.69 1.24 16.54
C GLU A 222 -5.01 2.26 17.65
N ARG A 223 -4.31 3.40 17.66
CA ARG A 223 -4.60 4.51 18.58
C ARG A 223 -5.99 5.06 18.36
N ASN A 224 -6.41 5.25 17.11
CA ASN A 224 -7.72 5.79 16.81
C ASN A 224 -8.84 4.82 17.19
N ARG A 225 -8.68 3.52 16.92
CA ARG A 225 -9.61 2.46 17.35
C ARG A 225 -9.82 2.49 18.87
N LYS A 226 -8.71 2.58 19.63
CA LYS A 226 -8.73 2.71 21.10
C LYS A 226 -9.42 3.97 21.62
N ARG A 227 -9.51 5.04 20.82
CA ARG A 227 -10.25 6.27 21.21
C ARG A 227 -11.76 6.13 21.05
N LEU A 228 -12.21 5.17 20.25
CA LEU A 228 -13.62 4.91 19.97
C LEU A 228 -14.22 3.84 20.89
N THR A 229 -13.39 3.09 21.63
CA THR A 229 -13.87 2.12 22.62
C THR A 229 -14.55 2.82 23.79
N GLU A 230 -15.63 2.23 24.30
CA GLU A 230 -16.33 2.74 25.48
C GLU A 230 -15.35 2.88 26.66
N GLY A 231 -15.35 4.06 27.26
CA GLY A 231 -14.51 4.39 28.40
C GLY A 231 -13.29 5.26 28.10
N PHE A 232 -12.87 5.46 26.86
CA PHE A 232 -11.79 6.43 26.59
C PHE A 232 -12.27 7.88 26.83
N VAL A 233 -11.58 8.62 27.73
CA VAL A 233 -11.84 10.06 27.97
C VAL A 233 -10.71 10.92 27.40
N ALA A 234 -9.47 10.57 27.72
CA ALA A 234 -8.25 11.24 27.25
C ALA A 234 -7.06 10.26 27.29
N PRO A 235 -5.90 10.56 26.67
CA PRO A 235 -4.72 9.70 26.78
C PRO A 235 -4.37 9.42 28.25
N GLY A 236 -4.42 8.15 28.66
CA GLY A 236 -4.16 7.71 30.04
C GLY A 236 -5.37 7.74 30.99
N ILE A 237 -6.53 8.23 30.55
CA ILE A 237 -7.76 8.34 31.37
C ILE A 237 -8.86 7.49 30.74
N TRP A 238 -9.27 6.46 31.49
CA TRP A 238 -10.34 5.53 31.10
C TRP A 238 -11.47 5.60 32.14
N LYS A 239 -12.73 5.56 31.71
CA LYS A 239 -13.87 5.28 32.60
C LYS A 239 -13.80 3.81 32.94
N VAL A 240 -13.74 3.52 34.24
CA VAL A 240 -13.88 2.18 34.78
C VAL A 240 -15.32 2.03 35.28
N PRO A 241 -16.02 0.91 35.03
CA PRO A 241 -17.31 0.62 35.67
C PRO A 241 -17.19 0.67 37.20
N ALA A 242 -18.26 1.06 37.89
CA ALA A 242 -18.23 1.41 39.32
C ALA A 242 -17.85 0.25 40.28
N GLU A 243 -17.74 -1.00 39.81
CA GLU A 243 -17.60 -2.18 40.67
C GLU A 243 -16.27 -2.96 40.57
N GLU A 244 -15.27 -2.49 39.83
CA GLU A 244 -13.95 -3.14 39.86
C GLU A 244 -12.83 -2.18 40.24
N LYS A 245 -12.74 -1.87 41.54
CA LYS A 245 -11.47 -1.50 42.17
C LYS A 245 -10.65 -2.76 42.46
N LYS A 246 -10.01 -3.33 41.43
CA LYS A 246 -8.84 -4.20 41.64
C LYS A 246 -7.58 -3.44 41.24
N TYR A 247 -6.72 -3.24 42.22
CA TYR A 247 -5.38 -2.69 42.06
C TYR A 247 -4.61 -3.43 40.97
N LEU A 248 -4.14 -2.72 39.94
CA LEU A 248 -3.07 -3.23 39.07
C LEU A 248 -1.72 -3.10 39.81
N PRO A 249 -0.84 -4.10 39.72
CA PRO A 249 0.49 -4.00 40.30
C PRO A 249 1.34 -2.97 39.55
N LYS A 250 2.21 -2.27 40.29
CA LYS A 250 3.16 -1.28 39.76
C LYS A 250 4.06 -1.96 38.70
N LYS A 251 4.18 -1.33 37.52
CA LYS A 251 5.15 -1.71 36.49
C LYS A 251 6.56 -1.75 37.08
N GLN A 252 7.22 -2.89 36.95
CA GLN A 252 8.67 -2.97 37.07
C GLN A 252 9.30 -2.16 35.91
N LYS A 253 10.36 -1.41 36.22
CA LYS A 253 11.19 -0.73 35.23
C LYS A 253 11.84 -1.80 34.34
N GLU A 254 11.43 -1.88 33.08
CA GLU A 254 12.27 -2.52 32.07
C GLU A 254 13.39 -1.54 31.69
N THR A 255 14.61 -1.98 31.97
CA THR A 255 15.85 -1.35 31.53
C THR A 255 15.91 -1.46 30.02
N VAL A 256 15.93 -0.33 29.31
CA VAL A 256 16.20 -0.30 27.87
C VAL A 256 17.69 -0.57 27.70
N GLU A 257 18.06 -1.80 27.34
CA GLU A 257 19.39 -2.09 26.84
C GLU A 257 19.56 -1.39 25.49
N ASN A 258 20.40 -0.36 25.48
CA ASN A 258 20.84 0.31 24.26
C ASN A 258 21.59 -0.68 23.38
N THR A 259 20.94 -1.22 22.34
CA THR A 259 21.65 -1.85 21.24
C THR A 259 22.04 -0.77 20.24
N PHE A 260 23.22 -0.20 20.41
CA PHE A 260 23.89 0.56 19.36
C PHE A 260 24.23 -0.42 18.23
N VAL A 261 23.51 -0.34 17.11
CA VAL A 261 23.97 -0.94 15.86
C VAL A 261 24.98 0.05 15.26
N LEU A 262 26.25 -0.34 15.28
CA LEU A 262 27.32 0.34 14.55
C LEU A 262 26.90 0.47 13.08
N LEU A 263 26.92 1.70 12.58
CA LEU A 263 26.84 2.00 11.16
C LEU A 263 28.07 1.39 10.49
N GLU A 264 27.92 0.22 9.86
CA GLU A 264 28.92 -0.23 8.90
C GLU A 264 28.94 0.76 7.72
N GLU A 265 30.08 1.41 7.61
CA GLU A 265 30.41 2.34 6.53
C GLU A 265 30.20 1.67 5.17
N LEU A 266 29.54 2.40 4.27
CA LEU A 266 29.45 2.05 2.85
C LEU A 266 30.86 1.96 2.27
N LYS A 267 31.40 0.73 2.18
CA LYS A 267 32.59 0.48 1.38
C LYS A 267 32.27 0.90 -0.07
N PRO A 268 33.11 1.72 -0.71
CA PRO A 268 32.98 1.98 -2.14
C PRO A 268 33.04 0.64 -2.87
N GLN A 269 32.02 0.37 -3.69
CA GLN A 269 32.00 -0.82 -4.52
C GLN A 269 33.18 -0.75 -5.49
N SER A 270 34.14 -1.66 -5.32
CA SER A 270 35.24 -1.85 -6.25
C SER A 270 34.69 -2.08 -7.66
N LEU A 271 35.04 -1.19 -8.58
CA LEU A 271 34.93 -1.41 -10.02
C LEU A 271 35.88 -2.55 -10.42
N ASN A 272 35.42 -3.79 -10.28
CA ASN A 272 35.88 -4.94 -11.06
C ASN A 272 35.14 -6.21 -10.65
N GLU A 273 34.13 -6.58 -11.42
CA GLU A 273 33.78 -7.96 -11.76
C GLU A 273 32.67 -7.86 -12.82
N LYS A 274 32.93 -8.31 -14.06
CA LYS A 274 31.86 -8.61 -15.04
C LYS A 274 31.03 -9.78 -14.50
N ARG A 275 30.18 -9.55 -13.51
CA ARG A 275 29.19 -10.54 -13.07
C ARG A 275 28.19 -10.69 -14.20
N LEU A 276 28.26 -11.83 -14.89
CA LEU A 276 27.27 -12.30 -15.86
C LEU A 276 25.87 -11.99 -15.34
N GLU A 277 25.07 -11.38 -16.20
CA GLU A 277 23.72 -10.98 -15.86
C GLU A 277 22.89 -12.22 -15.48
N ARG A 278 22.64 -12.37 -14.17
CA ARG A 278 21.95 -13.53 -13.63
C ARG A 278 20.45 -13.44 -13.92
N GLN A 279 19.86 -14.57 -14.26
CA GLN A 279 18.43 -14.70 -14.50
C GLN A 279 17.66 -14.84 -13.19
N ARG A 280 16.42 -14.37 -13.20
CA ARG A 280 15.44 -14.50 -12.12
C ARG A 280 14.11 -14.89 -12.72
N TYR A 281 13.35 -15.64 -11.94
CA TYR A 281 12.05 -16.14 -12.33
C TYR A 281 11.02 -15.70 -11.30
N LEU A 282 9.91 -15.13 -11.75
CA LEU A 282 8.81 -14.64 -10.94
C LEU A 282 7.60 -15.51 -11.22
N LEU A 283 7.17 -16.28 -10.21
CA LEU A 283 5.91 -17.00 -10.22
C LEU A 283 4.79 -16.04 -9.82
N PHE A 284 3.79 -15.91 -10.69
CA PHE A 284 2.62 -15.08 -10.45
C PHE A 284 1.32 -15.86 -10.68
N GLU A 285 0.25 -15.39 -10.04
CA GLU A 285 -1.12 -15.82 -10.30
C GLU A 285 -1.98 -14.60 -10.68
N ILE A 286 -3.03 -14.82 -11.45
CA ILE A 286 -4.04 -13.82 -11.78
C ILE A 286 -5.33 -14.21 -11.06
N ILE A 287 -5.80 -13.33 -10.19
CA ILE A 287 -7.03 -13.50 -9.41
C ILE A 287 -8.09 -12.61 -10.04
N SER A 288 -9.26 -13.18 -10.32
CA SER A 288 -10.41 -12.46 -10.86
C SER A 288 -11.69 -13.04 -10.28
N GLU A 289 -12.79 -12.29 -10.35
CA GLU A 289 -14.10 -12.79 -9.92
C GLU A 289 -14.67 -13.80 -10.91
N LYS A 290 -14.62 -13.44 -12.19
CA LYS A 290 -15.19 -14.24 -13.27
C LYS A 290 -14.12 -15.05 -13.96
N GLU A 291 -14.58 -16.15 -14.55
CA GLU A 291 -13.79 -16.86 -15.52
C GLU A 291 -13.75 -16.08 -16.84
N PHE A 292 -12.55 -16.01 -17.41
CA PHE A 292 -12.29 -15.48 -18.74
C PHE A 292 -11.10 -16.21 -19.34
N GLU A 293 -11.10 -16.32 -20.66
CA GLU A 293 -9.97 -16.85 -21.41
C GLU A 293 -8.91 -15.76 -21.59
N LEU A 294 -7.65 -16.14 -21.37
CA LEU A 294 -6.51 -15.27 -21.59
C LEU A 294 -5.37 -16.08 -22.18
N SER A 295 -5.05 -15.80 -23.44
CA SER A 295 -3.90 -16.42 -24.10
C SER A 295 -2.58 -15.83 -23.60
N GLU A 296 -1.51 -16.61 -23.74
CA GLU A 296 -0.14 -16.15 -23.45
C GLU A 296 0.22 -14.88 -24.24
N LYS A 297 -0.16 -14.83 -25.53
CA LYS A 297 0.10 -13.67 -26.39
C LYS A 297 -0.60 -12.41 -25.88
N GLU A 298 -1.87 -12.51 -25.50
CA GLU A 298 -2.62 -11.37 -24.94
C GLU A 298 -2.01 -10.89 -23.63
N LEU A 299 -1.70 -11.81 -22.72
CA LEU A 299 -1.06 -11.49 -21.44
C LEU A 299 0.28 -10.76 -21.66
N MET A 300 1.12 -11.27 -22.55
CA MET A 300 2.42 -10.67 -22.83
C MET A 300 2.30 -9.33 -23.55
N ASN A 301 1.34 -9.15 -24.44
CA ASN A 301 1.09 -7.85 -25.08
C ASN A 301 0.69 -6.78 -24.04
N ILE A 302 -0.20 -7.12 -23.11
CA ILE A 302 -0.63 -6.21 -22.04
C ILE A 302 0.53 -5.91 -21.10
N PHE A 303 1.29 -6.95 -20.71
CA PHE A 303 2.47 -6.79 -19.86
C PHE A 303 3.49 -5.86 -20.52
N TRP A 304 3.87 -6.10 -21.77
CA TRP A 304 4.84 -5.27 -22.49
C TRP A 304 4.35 -3.84 -22.69
N SER A 305 3.07 -3.64 -23.01
CA SER A 305 2.48 -2.31 -23.10
C SER A 305 2.61 -1.55 -21.78
N LYS A 306 2.30 -2.19 -20.64
CA LYS A 306 2.47 -1.57 -19.32
C LYS A 306 3.94 -1.35 -18.96
N PHE A 307 4.82 -2.29 -19.29
CA PHE A 307 6.25 -2.20 -19.04
C PHE A 307 6.88 -1.02 -19.81
N GLN A 308 6.60 -0.91 -21.11
CA GLN A 308 7.08 0.19 -21.95
C GLN A 308 6.52 1.53 -21.49
N LYS A 309 5.23 1.60 -21.09
CA LYS A 309 4.63 2.82 -20.53
C LYS A 309 5.36 3.32 -19.27
N LEU A 310 5.86 2.42 -18.42
CA LEU A 310 6.55 2.79 -17.18
C LEU A 310 8.05 3.04 -17.36
N PHE A 311 8.71 2.22 -18.19
CA PHE A 311 10.17 2.14 -18.23
C PHE A 311 10.78 2.52 -19.59
N GLY A 312 9.97 2.68 -20.62
CA GLY A 312 10.40 3.01 -21.98
C GLY A 312 11.17 1.88 -22.67
N GLU A 313 11.57 2.14 -23.92
CA GLU A 313 12.21 1.14 -24.79
C GLU A 313 13.62 0.74 -24.32
N ILE A 314 14.38 1.70 -23.78
CA ILE A 314 15.76 1.44 -23.33
C ILE A 314 15.77 0.37 -22.24
N ASN A 315 14.91 0.48 -21.23
CA ASN A 315 14.81 -0.53 -20.19
C ASN A 315 14.20 -1.83 -20.70
N SER A 316 13.23 -1.74 -21.62
CA SER A 316 12.60 -2.93 -22.24
C SER A 316 13.65 -3.81 -22.94
N SER A 317 14.57 -3.20 -23.70
CA SER A 317 15.65 -3.92 -24.38
C SER A 317 16.60 -4.67 -23.42
N ARG A 318 16.75 -4.16 -22.19
CA ARG A 318 17.65 -4.70 -21.15
C ARG A 318 16.93 -5.62 -20.17
N ALA A 319 15.61 -5.75 -20.29
CA ALA A 319 14.80 -6.42 -19.27
C ALA A 319 14.91 -7.96 -19.30
N GLY A 320 15.29 -8.53 -20.46
CA GLY A 320 15.44 -9.97 -20.66
C GLY A 320 14.18 -10.75 -20.26
N ILE A 321 13.00 -10.20 -20.57
CA ILE A 321 11.71 -10.73 -20.09
C ILE A 321 11.18 -11.80 -21.03
N TYR A 322 10.85 -12.96 -20.48
CA TYR A 322 10.23 -14.06 -21.23
C TYR A 322 9.20 -14.78 -20.36
N LEU A 323 8.04 -15.10 -20.91
CA LEU A 323 7.10 -16.02 -20.26
C LEU A 323 7.63 -17.44 -20.42
N SER A 324 8.12 -18.02 -19.32
CA SER A 324 8.73 -19.36 -19.33
C SER A 324 7.72 -20.48 -19.10
N TYR A 325 6.54 -20.13 -18.59
CA TYR A 325 5.44 -21.04 -18.35
C TYR A 325 4.16 -20.23 -18.14
N TYR A 326 3.04 -20.72 -18.66
CA TYR A 326 1.73 -20.19 -18.35
C TYR A 326 0.66 -21.29 -18.47
N SER A 327 -0.23 -21.36 -17.48
CA SER A 327 -1.44 -22.17 -17.51
C SER A 327 -2.63 -21.22 -17.62
N ALA A 328 -3.34 -21.26 -18.76
CA ALA A 328 -4.52 -20.43 -18.99
C ALA A 328 -5.68 -20.80 -18.07
N GLU A 329 -5.89 -22.11 -17.85
CA GLU A 329 -6.93 -22.65 -16.98
C GLU A 329 -6.81 -22.12 -15.55
N LYS A 330 -5.60 -22.17 -14.99
CA LYS A 330 -5.36 -21.83 -13.58
C LYS A 330 -4.83 -20.41 -13.41
N ARG A 331 -4.60 -19.71 -14.52
CA ARG A 331 -4.04 -18.34 -14.62
C ARG A 331 -2.78 -18.14 -13.79
N VAL A 332 -1.88 -19.11 -13.84
CA VAL A 332 -0.57 -19.10 -13.17
C VAL A 332 0.52 -19.06 -14.22
N GLY A 333 1.53 -18.21 -14.03
CA GLY A 333 2.65 -18.10 -14.96
C GLY A 333 3.99 -17.83 -14.29
N ILE A 334 5.06 -18.02 -15.06
CA ILE A 334 6.43 -17.75 -14.64
C ILE A 334 7.08 -16.79 -15.64
N LEU A 335 7.38 -15.57 -15.20
CA LEU A 335 8.18 -14.62 -15.98
C LEU A 335 9.65 -14.76 -15.61
N ARG A 336 10.49 -14.97 -16.62
CA ARG A 336 11.94 -14.78 -16.54
C ARG A 336 12.26 -13.30 -16.70
N THR A 337 13.28 -12.81 -16.02
CA THR A 337 13.87 -11.48 -16.19
C THR A 337 15.30 -11.48 -15.66
N THR A 338 16.03 -10.39 -15.86
CA THR A 338 17.35 -10.23 -15.26
C THR A 338 17.24 -9.81 -13.80
N HIS A 339 18.23 -10.16 -12.98
CA HIS A 339 18.24 -9.80 -11.55
C HIS A 339 18.15 -8.30 -11.26
N LYS A 340 18.55 -7.44 -12.22
CA LYS A 340 18.44 -5.98 -12.12
C LYS A 340 17.00 -5.49 -12.35
N MET A 341 16.19 -6.31 -13.01
CA MET A 341 14.87 -5.94 -13.54
C MET A 341 13.73 -6.59 -12.77
N VAL A 342 14.03 -7.29 -11.68
CA VAL A 342 13.04 -7.89 -10.77
C VAL A 342 12.05 -6.86 -10.22
N ASP A 343 12.54 -5.75 -9.67
CA ASP A 343 11.69 -4.71 -9.09
C ASP A 343 10.83 -4.02 -10.19
N PRO A 344 11.39 -3.62 -11.35
CA PRO A 344 10.61 -3.16 -12.50
C PRO A 344 9.53 -4.14 -12.97
N VAL A 345 9.86 -5.43 -13.13
CA VAL A 345 8.88 -6.44 -13.58
C VAL A 345 7.76 -6.62 -12.56
N ARG A 346 8.08 -6.69 -11.27
CA ARG A 346 7.06 -6.79 -10.22
C ARG A 346 6.19 -5.53 -10.17
N ALA A 347 6.80 -4.35 -10.31
CA ALA A 347 6.09 -3.08 -10.39
C ALA A 347 5.14 -3.04 -11.61
N THR A 348 5.57 -3.56 -12.76
CA THR A 348 4.69 -3.68 -13.93
C THR A 348 3.49 -4.58 -13.64
N LEU A 349 3.70 -5.77 -13.07
CA LEU A 349 2.60 -6.69 -12.71
C LEU A 349 1.61 -6.02 -11.75
N LEU A 350 2.09 -5.21 -10.80
CA LEU A 350 1.23 -4.42 -9.92
C LEU A 350 0.28 -3.52 -10.70
N THR A 351 0.73 -2.90 -11.80
CA THR A 351 -0.06 -1.96 -12.61
C THR A 351 -1.07 -2.60 -13.55
N ILE A 352 -1.09 -3.93 -13.63
CA ILE A 352 -2.15 -4.68 -14.31
C ILE A 352 -3.33 -4.81 -13.34
N GLY A 353 -4.33 -3.93 -13.50
CA GLY A 353 -5.57 -3.93 -12.73
C GLY A 353 -6.79 -4.46 -13.49
N ALA A 354 -6.67 -4.65 -14.80
CA ALA A 354 -7.70 -5.22 -15.65
C ALA A 354 -7.06 -6.01 -16.80
N LEU A 355 -7.75 -7.05 -17.25
CA LEU A 355 -7.43 -7.83 -18.43
C LEU A 355 -8.73 -8.03 -19.22
N LYS A 356 -8.75 -7.58 -20.48
CA LYS A 356 -9.97 -7.48 -21.30
C LYS A 356 -11.00 -6.58 -20.62
N THR A 357 -12.11 -7.14 -20.14
CA THR A 357 -13.17 -6.43 -19.41
C THR A 357 -13.17 -6.75 -17.92
N GLU A 358 -12.33 -7.68 -17.48
CA GLU A 358 -12.35 -8.21 -16.11
C GLU A 358 -11.29 -7.52 -15.25
N LYS A 359 -11.70 -7.13 -14.03
CA LYS A 359 -10.77 -6.60 -13.03
C LYS A 359 -9.97 -7.73 -12.43
N VAL A 360 -8.67 -7.52 -12.27
CA VAL A 360 -7.76 -8.58 -11.83
C VAL A 360 -6.73 -8.10 -10.82
N ILE A 361 -6.32 -9.02 -9.96
CA ILE A 361 -5.10 -8.90 -9.17
C ILE A 361 -4.05 -9.82 -9.78
N VAL A 362 -2.94 -9.26 -10.23
CA VAL A 362 -1.74 -10.04 -10.55
C VAL A 362 -0.86 -10.10 -9.31
N ASN A 363 -0.79 -11.26 -8.66
CA ASN A 363 -0.10 -11.48 -7.40
C ASN A 363 1.21 -12.24 -7.62
N VAL A 364 2.34 -11.72 -7.14
CA VAL A 364 3.65 -12.38 -7.27
C VAL A 364 3.93 -13.24 -6.06
N LEU A 365 3.78 -14.55 -6.23
CA LEU A 365 3.89 -15.53 -5.17
C LEU A 365 5.35 -15.73 -4.71
N LYS A 366 6.27 -15.89 -5.66
CA LYS A 366 7.65 -16.26 -5.37
C LYS A 366 8.62 -15.78 -6.45
N ILE A 367 9.84 -15.46 -6.02
CA ILE A 367 10.97 -15.20 -6.91
C ILE A 367 12.08 -16.21 -6.65
N SER A 368 12.68 -16.74 -7.71
CA SER A 368 13.76 -17.73 -7.64
C SER A 368 14.89 -17.40 -8.62
N GLY A 369 16.10 -17.86 -8.31
CA GLY A 369 17.21 -17.89 -9.28
C GLY A 369 17.10 -19.03 -10.30
N THR A 370 16.34 -20.09 -9.97
CA THR A 370 16.14 -21.27 -10.80
C THR A 370 14.67 -21.49 -11.12
N ILE A 371 14.38 -21.92 -12.34
CA ILE A 371 13.00 -22.17 -12.80
C ILE A 371 12.41 -23.46 -12.22
N SER A 372 13.23 -24.51 -12.01
CA SER A 372 12.78 -25.84 -11.62
C SER A 372 11.94 -25.83 -10.34
N ASN A 373 12.37 -25.06 -9.34
CA ASN A 373 11.65 -24.91 -8.07
C ASN A 373 10.28 -24.23 -8.23
N LEU A 374 10.16 -23.30 -9.18
CA LEU A 374 8.91 -22.59 -9.44
C LEU A 374 7.96 -23.43 -10.28
N LEU A 375 8.47 -24.21 -11.24
CA LEU A 375 7.65 -25.10 -12.06
C LEU A 375 6.92 -26.15 -11.22
N ALA A 376 7.61 -26.74 -10.23
CA ALA A 376 6.95 -27.67 -9.30
C ALA A 376 5.81 -26.99 -8.53
N THR A 377 6.06 -25.77 -8.02
CA THR A 377 5.04 -24.99 -7.30
C THR A 377 3.87 -24.59 -8.22
N ALA A 378 4.17 -24.19 -9.46
CA ALA A 378 3.17 -23.80 -10.46
C ALA A 378 2.29 -24.99 -10.86
N LYS A 379 2.88 -26.17 -11.08
CA LYS A 379 2.16 -27.41 -11.40
C LYS A 379 1.30 -27.92 -10.25
N GLN A 380 1.75 -27.77 -9.00
CA GLN A 380 0.93 -28.09 -7.82
C GLN A 380 -0.27 -27.15 -7.70
N LYS A 381 -0.06 -25.84 -7.92
CA LYS A 381 -1.16 -24.88 -7.99
C LYS A 381 -2.09 -25.10 -9.18
N SER A 382 -1.57 -25.62 -10.29
CA SER A 382 -2.42 -25.94 -11.44
C SER A 382 -3.22 -27.22 -11.26
N THR A 383 -2.90 -28.05 -10.27
CA THR A 383 -3.59 -29.33 -9.99
C THR A 383 -4.47 -29.29 -8.75
N SER A 384 -4.34 -28.27 -7.89
CA SER A 384 -5.21 -28.08 -6.72
C SER A 384 -6.50 -27.35 -7.14
N ASN A 385 -7.64 -27.84 -6.64
CA ASN A 385 -8.97 -27.24 -6.82
C ASN A 385 -9.21 -26.12 -5.81
#